data_AF-A0A0J1BD23-F1
#
_entry.id   AF-A0A0J1BD23-F1
#
_cell.length_a   1.000
_cell.length_b   1.000
_cell.length_c   1.000
_cell.angle_alpha   90.00
_cell.angle_beta   90.00
_cell.angle_gamma   90.00
#
_symmetry.space_group_name_H-M   'P 1'
#
loop_
_entity.id
_entity.type
_entity.pdbx_description
1 polymer ?
#
loop_
_entity_poly.entity_id
_entity_poly.type
_entity_poly.pdbx_seq_one_letter_code
_entity_poly.pdbx_strand_id
1 'polypeptide(L)'
;MPTSSNPALPRNHTDHSPGTGSLIRCFFAVWLAMAASQDARPTLAQATSTRVGSPSNQTDHKDVTPESIREAFRETHQGFSSDELILQDKLRDAFLQELGIAPKQESQFDEQRAALRALLQLRKRGDLDVPTTQRSSESSASINAAIPTAEIAIRTVLDRHDAMIDDVLCDPRMRTELQQEAERLSKNISAETVRRAVLRLRKSRRLRPELVLRVADWDRTVTTHPVNQLHLESLPNTPGVYLFRDSTGYLYIGEAVRLRDRIGDHLRGSHNAGLSKVLSDSEANPVTLELHAFPNDSPAKKITVRRAYESELIRSRHPRFNLQP
;
A
#
# COMPACT_ATOMS: atom_id res chain seq x y z
N MET A 1 -51.67 33.14 -35.81
CA MET A 1 -51.61 34.55 -35.35
C MET A 1 -50.79 34.61 -34.07
N PRO A 2 -49.87 35.56 -33.88
CA PRO A 2 -48.54 35.50 -34.50
C PRO A 2 -47.36 35.58 -33.49
N THR A 3 -46.29 34.86 -33.84
CA THR A 3 -44.84 35.22 -33.91
C THR A 3 -44.04 35.89 -32.77
N SER A 4 -42.79 35.38 -32.69
CA SER A 4 -41.51 36.09 -32.47
C SER A 4 -40.94 36.02 -31.04
N SER A 5 -39.64 35.88 -30.80
CA SER A 5 -38.47 35.66 -31.67
C SER A 5 -37.26 35.38 -30.77
N ASN A 6 -36.37 34.54 -31.28
CA ASN A 6 -35.07 34.16 -30.73
C ASN A 6 -34.00 35.17 -31.19
N PRO A 7 -32.99 35.54 -30.39
CA PRO A 7 -31.76 36.15 -30.92
C PRO A 7 -30.59 35.17 -30.86
N ALA A 8 -30.05 34.86 -32.04
CA ALA A 8 -28.75 34.24 -32.25
C ALA A 8 -27.66 35.31 -32.38
N LEU A 9 -26.47 35.03 -31.85
CA LEU A 9 -25.22 35.78 -32.06
C LEU A 9 -24.02 34.81 -31.85
N PRO A 10 -22.82 35.08 -32.41
CA PRO A 10 -22.40 34.58 -33.71
C PRO A 10 -21.24 33.56 -33.67
N ARG A 11 -21.10 32.81 -34.77
CA ARG A 11 -19.92 32.02 -35.12
C ARG A 11 -18.80 32.96 -35.58
N ASN A 12 -17.59 32.78 -35.05
CA ASN A 12 -16.36 33.20 -35.73
C ASN A 12 -15.47 31.99 -35.98
N HIS A 13 -15.32 31.68 -37.28
CA HIS A 13 -14.20 30.93 -37.83
C HIS A 13 -12.95 31.82 -37.80
N THR A 14 -11.83 31.31 -37.32
CA THR A 14 -10.53 31.52 -38.00
C THR A 14 -9.70 30.26 -37.86
N ASP A 15 -9.16 29.89 -39.01
CA ASP A 15 -8.34 28.75 -39.33
C ASP A 15 -6.87 29.16 -39.20
N HIS A 16 -6.00 28.26 -38.70
CA HIS A 16 -4.57 28.19 -39.00
C HIS A 16 -3.92 27.00 -38.27
N SER A 17 -3.72 25.90 -39.00
CA SER A 17 -2.54 25.02 -38.87
C SER A 17 -1.31 25.72 -39.53
N PRO A 18 -0.03 25.26 -39.45
CA PRO A 18 0.48 23.97 -38.96
C PRO A 18 1.82 24.01 -38.15
N GLY A 19 2.22 22.85 -37.61
CA GLY A 19 3.61 22.40 -37.74
C GLY A 19 4.51 22.44 -36.49
N THR A 20 5.47 21.49 -36.50
CA THR A 20 6.53 21.18 -35.52
C THR A 20 6.06 20.33 -34.34
N GLY A 21 6.65 19.18 -34.02
CA GLY A 21 7.87 18.57 -34.49
C GLY A 21 8.58 17.91 -33.29
N SER A 22 9.01 16.67 -33.50
CA SER A 22 10.16 16.07 -32.81
C SER A 22 10.06 15.69 -31.33
N LEU A 23 10.04 14.37 -31.12
CA LEU A 23 11.01 13.61 -30.31
C LEU A 23 11.56 14.28 -29.04
N ILE A 24 11.13 13.78 -27.87
CA ILE A 24 12.03 13.72 -26.71
C ILE A 24 12.08 12.28 -26.22
N ARG A 25 13.15 11.63 -26.66
CA ARG A 25 13.77 10.45 -26.06
C ARG A 25 14.30 10.78 -24.66
N CYS A 26 14.40 9.73 -23.84
CA CYS A 26 15.43 9.49 -22.84
C CYS A 26 15.69 10.58 -21.77
N PHE A 27 15.33 10.26 -20.52
CA PHE A 27 16.17 10.59 -19.38
C PHE A 27 16.34 9.34 -18.50
N PHE A 28 17.38 8.58 -18.83
CA PHE A 28 18.09 7.69 -17.91
C PHE A 28 19.33 8.44 -17.43
N ALA A 29 19.72 8.15 -16.19
CA ALA A 29 21.00 8.45 -15.55
C ALA A 29 21.29 9.91 -15.18
N VAL A 30 21.33 10.18 -13.87
CA VAL A 30 22.52 10.68 -13.16
C VAL A 30 22.39 10.22 -11.70
N TRP A 31 23.37 9.47 -11.19
CA TRP A 31 24.07 9.72 -9.91
C TRP A 31 25.15 8.64 -9.76
N LEU A 32 26.39 9.02 -10.06
CA LEU A 32 27.61 8.27 -9.82
C LEU A 32 28.56 9.16 -9.00
N ALA A 33 29.19 8.52 -8.00
CA ALA A 33 30.47 8.84 -7.36
C ALA A 33 30.59 10.02 -6.36
N MET A 34 30.83 9.65 -5.10
CA MET A 34 32.02 10.06 -4.32
C MET A 34 32.56 8.80 -3.62
N ALA A 35 33.74 8.27 -4.00
CA ALA A 35 35.09 8.65 -3.54
C ALA A 35 35.27 8.37 -2.03
N ALA A 36 35.84 7.24 -1.64
CA ALA A 36 37.28 6.93 -1.53
C ALA A 36 37.91 7.42 -0.21
N SER A 37 38.14 6.49 0.73
CA SER A 37 39.18 6.48 1.78
C SER A 37 38.92 5.27 2.70
N GLN A 38 39.85 4.53 3.27
CA GLN A 38 41.29 4.33 3.13
C GLN A 38 41.59 3.03 3.89
N ASP A 39 42.62 2.33 3.44
CA ASP A 39 43.40 1.26 4.05
C ASP A 39 43.19 0.91 5.54
N ALA A 40 43.01 -0.40 5.81
CA ALA A 40 43.80 -1.14 6.80
C ALA A 40 43.60 -2.65 6.63
N ARG A 41 44.62 -3.34 6.09
CA ARG A 41 44.81 -4.80 6.27
C ARG A 41 45.50 -5.05 7.61
N PRO A 42 45.25 -6.21 8.22
CA PRO A 42 46.39 -7.09 8.46
C PRO A 42 46.15 -8.53 8.03
N THR A 43 47.27 -9.15 7.68
CA THR A 43 47.45 -10.48 7.10
C THR A 43 47.65 -11.54 8.20
N LEU A 44 47.37 -12.80 7.84
CA LEU A 44 47.77 -14.09 8.43
C LEU A 44 46.97 -14.64 9.63
N ALA A 45 46.21 -15.71 9.35
CA ALA A 45 46.62 -17.06 9.75
C ALA A 45 45.80 -18.10 8.96
N GLN A 46 46.50 -18.90 8.15
CA GLN A 46 45.99 -20.13 7.56
C GLN A 46 45.98 -21.21 8.64
N ALA A 47 44.82 -21.80 8.91
CA ALA A 47 44.70 -23.07 9.62
C ALA A 47 44.12 -24.10 8.66
N THR A 48 45.00 -24.97 8.17
CA THR A 48 44.68 -26.22 7.50
C THR A 48 43.94 -27.14 8.46
N SER A 49 42.66 -27.42 8.19
CA SER A 49 41.92 -28.49 8.87
C SER A 49 41.29 -29.40 7.83
N THR A 50 41.99 -30.49 7.56
CA THR A 50 41.51 -31.70 6.89
C THR A 50 40.39 -32.33 7.74
N ARG A 51 39.17 -32.47 7.21
CA ARG A 51 38.17 -33.37 7.80
C ARG A 51 37.26 -33.99 6.74
N VAL A 52 37.60 -35.25 6.45
CA VAL A 52 36.75 -36.43 6.23
C VAL A 52 35.28 -36.16 5.91
N GLY A 53 34.89 -36.59 4.70
CA GLY A 53 33.51 -36.58 4.23
C GLY A 53 32.60 -37.53 5.01
N SER A 54 31.40 -37.04 5.27
CA SER A 54 30.21 -37.84 5.55
C SER A 54 29.15 -37.49 4.51
N PRO A 55 28.40 -38.46 3.97
CA PRO A 55 27.40 -38.22 2.94
C PRO A 55 26.15 -37.63 3.60
N SER A 56 26.05 -36.31 3.61
CA SER A 56 24.81 -35.63 3.96
C SER A 56 23.89 -35.67 2.75
N ASN A 57 22.73 -36.32 2.88
CA ASN A 57 21.57 -36.17 2.02
C ASN A 57 21.34 -34.69 1.72
N GLN A 58 21.78 -34.24 0.55
CA GLN A 58 21.41 -32.97 -0.02
C GLN A 58 19.99 -33.13 -0.55
N THR A 59 19.00 -32.79 0.29
CA THR A 59 17.78 -32.21 -0.24
C THR A 59 18.21 -31.00 -1.05
N ASP A 60 18.10 -31.15 -2.38
CA ASP A 60 18.45 -30.19 -3.42
C ASP A 60 17.65 -28.90 -3.20
N HIS A 61 18.13 -28.02 -2.31
CA HIS A 61 17.61 -26.68 -2.17
C HIS A 61 18.01 -25.97 -3.46
N LYS A 62 17.11 -25.98 -4.47
CA LYS A 62 17.29 -25.19 -5.67
C LYS A 62 17.44 -23.74 -5.23
N ASP A 63 18.64 -23.21 -5.33
CA ASP A 63 18.86 -21.79 -5.12
C ASP A 63 17.95 -21.01 -6.07
N VAL A 64 17.18 -20.07 -5.52
CA VAL A 64 16.27 -19.24 -6.30
C VAL A 64 17.11 -18.25 -7.12
N THR A 65 17.31 -18.57 -8.40
CA THR A 65 18.08 -17.77 -9.36
C THR A 65 17.17 -16.99 -10.29
N PRO A 66 17.65 -15.91 -10.93
CA PRO A 66 16.90 -15.22 -11.98
C PRO A 66 16.40 -16.15 -13.09
N GLU A 67 17.21 -17.15 -13.47
CA GLU A 67 16.88 -18.16 -14.48
C GLU A 67 15.75 -19.08 -13.99
N SER A 68 15.83 -19.59 -12.76
CA SER A 68 14.77 -20.45 -12.22
C SER A 68 13.44 -19.70 -12.08
N ILE A 69 13.47 -18.40 -11.73
CA ILE A 69 12.27 -17.55 -11.71
C ILE A 69 11.66 -17.39 -13.11
N ARG A 70 12.49 -17.18 -14.14
CA ARG A 70 12.01 -17.06 -15.52
C ARG A 70 11.36 -18.35 -16.02
N GLU A 71 11.97 -19.49 -15.72
CA GLU A 71 11.43 -20.80 -16.06
C GLU A 71 10.12 -21.07 -15.32
N ALA A 72 10.12 -20.89 -14.00
CA ALA A 72 8.92 -21.08 -13.19
C ALA A 72 7.77 -20.17 -13.63
N PHE A 73 8.06 -18.93 -14.02
CA PHE A 73 7.07 -18.03 -14.60
C PHE A 73 6.50 -18.58 -15.91
N ARG A 74 7.37 -19.02 -16.84
CA ARG A 74 6.95 -19.57 -18.15
C ARG A 74 6.02 -20.78 -18.01
N GLU A 75 6.29 -21.66 -17.05
CA GLU A 75 5.49 -22.87 -16.85
C GLU A 75 4.15 -22.59 -16.16
N THR A 76 4.07 -21.55 -15.31
CA THR A 76 2.93 -21.37 -14.40
C THR A 76 2.02 -20.18 -14.72
N HIS A 77 2.46 -19.21 -15.53
CA HIS A 77 1.72 -17.96 -15.73
C HIS A 77 0.43 -18.10 -16.55
N GLN A 78 0.22 -19.21 -17.28
CA GLN A 78 -1.01 -19.50 -18.04
C GLN A 78 -1.42 -18.37 -19.02
N GLY A 79 -0.45 -17.65 -19.59
CA GLY A 79 -0.70 -16.51 -20.47
C GLY A 79 -1.00 -15.19 -19.74
N PHE A 80 -1.12 -15.19 -18.42
CA PHE A 80 -1.30 -13.97 -17.63
C PHE A 80 0.04 -13.25 -17.40
N SER A 81 -0.05 -11.97 -17.03
CA SER A 81 1.12 -11.15 -16.68
C SER A 81 1.66 -11.44 -15.27
N SER A 82 2.90 -11.03 -14.98
CA SER A 82 3.48 -11.14 -13.63
C SER A 82 2.65 -10.41 -12.57
N ASP A 83 2.05 -9.27 -12.92
CA ASP A 83 1.15 -8.54 -12.01
C ASP A 83 -0.03 -9.45 -11.65
N GLU A 84 -0.64 -10.08 -12.65
CA GLU A 84 -1.83 -10.90 -12.49
C GLU A 84 -1.56 -12.19 -11.70
N LEU A 85 -0.41 -12.82 -11.96
CA LEU A 85 0.08 -13.97 -11.20
C LEU A 85 0.18 -13.65 -9.71
N ILE A 86 0.70 -12.47 -9.35
CA ILE A 86 0.83 -12.07 -7.93
C ILE A 86 -0.55 -11.85 -7.29
N LEU A 87 -1.56 -11.42 -8.04
CA LEU A 87 -2.89 -11.12 -7.50
C LEU A 87 -3.71 -12.39 -7.23
N GLN A 88 -3.67 -13.35 -8.15
CA GLN A 88 -4.44 -14.60 -8.08
C GLN A 88 -3.71 -15.66 -7.26
N ASP A 89 -4.36 -16.17 -6.21
CA ASP A 89 -3.71 -17.13 -5.29
C ASP A 89 -3.37 -18.45 -6.01
N LYS A 90 -4.20 -18.90 -6.96
CA LYS A 90 -3.91 -20.12 -7.75
C LYS A 90 -2.63 -20.01 -8.58
N LEU A 91 -2.41 -18.89 -9.28
CA LEU A 91 -1.22 -18.70 -10.12
C LEU A 91 0.03 -18.48 -9.26
N ARG A 92 -0.12 -17.69 -8.19
CA ARG A 92 0.94 -17.47 -7.21
C ARG A 92 1.40 -18.79 -6.58
N ASP A 93 0.47 -19.62 -6.14
CA ASP A 93 0.79 -20.89 -5.47
C ASP A 93 1.49 -21.85 -6.43
N ALA A 94 1.02 -21.96 -7.67
CA ALA A 94 1.68 -22.77 -8.70
C ALA A 94 3.13 -22.29 -8.96
N PHE A 95 3.33 -20.98 -9.11
CA PHE A 95 4.65 -20.39 -9.31
C PHE A 95 5.62 -20.66 -8.15
N LEU A 96 5.15 -20.51 -6.91
CA LEU A 96 5.96 -20.76 -5.72
C LEU A 96 6.30 -22.25 -5.58
N GLN A 97 5.33 -23.14 -5.84
CA GLN A 97 5.56 -24.58 -5.85
C GLN A 97 6.59 -25.00 -6.90
N GLU A 98 6.56 -24.40 -8.08
CA GLU A 98 7.55 -24.65 -9.14
C GLU A 98 8.98 -24.24 -8.71
N LEU A 99 9.09 -23.22 -7.86
CA LEU A 99 10.36 -22.82 -7.23
C LEU A 99 10.76 -23.68 -6.02
N GLY A 100 9.96 -24.69 -5.64
CA GLY A 100 10.18 -25.50 -4.44
C GLY A 100 9.84 -24.77 -3.14
N ILE A 101 9.09 -23.66 -3.21
CA ILE A 101 8.67 -22.86 -2.06
C ILE A 101 7.23 -23.21 -1.72
N ALA A 102 7.00 -23.76 -0.53
CA ALA A 102 5.67 -24.13 -0.03
C ALA A 102 4.84 -22.86 0.30
N PRO A 103 3.73 -22.59 -0.42
CA PRO A 103 2.99 -21.33 -0.27
C PRO A 103 2.39 -21.11 1.12
N LYS A 104 2.08 -22.20 1.84
CA LYS A 104 1.42 -22.18 3.15
C LYS A 104 2.38 -22.33 4.33
N GLN A 105 3.68 -22.45 4.09
CA GLN A 105 4.65 -22.66 5.15
C GLN A 105 5.23 -21.32 5.63
N GLU A 106 4.92 -20.95 6.87
CA GLU A 106 5.32 -19.65 7.44
C GLU A 106 6.84 -19.45 7.47
N SER A 107 7.60 -20.51 7.71
CA SER A 107 9.08 -20.44 7.70
C SER A 107 9.67 -20.05 6.35
N GLN A 108 8.89 -20.11 5.27
CA GLN A 108 9.31 -19.75 3.91
C GLN A 108 8.69 -18.44 3.42
N PHE A 109 7.98 -17.69 4.26
CA PHE A 109 7.33 -16.43 3.83
C PHE A 109 8.33 -15.38 3.33
N ASP A 110 9.53 -15.32 3.89
CA ASP A 110 10.58 -14.41 3.41
C ASP A 110 11.12 -14.84 2.04
N GLU A 111 11.27 -16.14 1.79
CA GLU A 111 11.64 -16.69 0.48
C GLU A 111 10.57 -16.40 -0.57
N GLN A 112 9.28 -16.57 -0.23
CA GLN A 112 8.17 -16.21 -1.11
C GLN A 112 8.19 -14.72 -1.47
N ARG A 113 8.38 -13.86 -0.47
CA ARG A 113 8.48 -12.40 -0.67
C ARG A 113 9.65 -12.05 -1.60
N ALA A 114 10.80 -12.68 -1.39
CA ALA A 114 12.00 -12.47 -2.20
C ALA A 114 11.78 -12.91 -3.65
N ALA A 115 11.25 -14.11 -3.87
CA ALA A 115 10.99 -14.67 -5.20
C ALA A 115 10.03 -13.80 -6.02
N LEU A 116 8.92 -13.35 -5.42
CA LEU A 116 7.93 -12.53 -6.12
C LEU A 116 8.42 -11.10 -6.39
N ARG A 117 9.22 -10.52 -5.49
CA ARG A 117 9.90 -9.25 -5.76
C ARG A 117 10.89 -9.39 -6.90
N ALA A 118 11.67 -10.47 -6.93
CA ALA A 118 12.62 -10.74 -8.01
C ALA A 118 11.90 -10.91 -9.36
N LEU A 119 10.74 -11.60 -9.38
CA LEU A 119 9.87 -11.66 -10.57
C LEU A 119 9.45 -10.27 -11.07
N LEU A 120 9.00 -9.39 -10.17
CA LEU A 120 8.64 -8.01 -10.53
C LEU A 120 9.84 -7.21 -11.05
N GLN A 121 11.04 -7.42 -10.50
CA GLN A 121 12.26 -6.76 -10.95
C GLN A 121 12.68 -7.21 -12.35
N LEU A 122 12.67 -8.51 -12.62
CA LEU A 122 12.95 -9.07 -13.95
C LEU A 122 12.00 -8.48 -15.00
N ARG A 123 10.71 -8.43 -14.69
CA ARG A 123 9.71 -7.79 -15.54
C ARG A 123 9.99 -6.30 -15.77
N LYS A 124 10.39 -5.55 -14.74
CA LYS A 124 10.72 -4.11 -14.86
C LYS A 124 11.97 -3.86 -15.72
N ARG A 125 12.92 -4.79 -15.73
CA ARG A 125 14.14 -4.74 -16.56
C ARG A 125 13.91 -5.18 -18.01
N GLY A 126 12.81 -5.89 -18.26
CA GLY A 126 12.51 -6.46 -19.58
C GLY A 126 13.07 -7.87 -19.78
N ASP A 127 13.59 -8.51 -18.72
CA ASP A 127 14.22 -9.83 -18.78
C ASP A 127 13.20 -10.98 -18.70
N LEU A 128 11.92 -10.66 -18.45
CA LEU A 128 10.82 -11.61 -18.46
C LEU A 128 10.30 -11.75 -19.91
N ASP A 129 11.11 -12.35 -20.78
CA ASP A 129 10.82 -12.55 -22.21
C ASP A 129 9.81 -13.70 -22.41
N VAL A 130 8.58 -13.48 -21.96
CA VAL A 130 7.47 -14.44 -22.06
C VAL A 130 6.20 -13.69 -22.49
N PRO A 131 5.55 -14.09 -23.60
CA PRO A 131 4.37 -13.39 -24.10
C PRO A 131 3.16 -13.57 -23.16
N THR A 132 2.47 -12.48 -22.86
CA THR A 132 1.23 -12.49 -22.08
C THR A 132 0.03 -12.34 -23.01
N THR A 133 -0.81 -13.36 -23.09
CA THR A 133 -1.96 -13.45 -24.01
C THR A 133 -3.30 -13.24 -23.32
N GLN A 134 -3.37 -13.36 -21.99
CA GLN A 134 -4.60 -13.24 -21.22
C GLN A 134 -4.73 -11.91 -20.48
N ARG A 135 -5.98 -11.47 -20.34
CA ARG A 135 -6.38 -10.34 -19.49
C ARG A 135 -7.29 -10.86 -18.38
N SER A 136 -7.30 -10.15 -17.25
CA SER A 136 -8.25 -10.44 -16.17
C SER A 136 -9.69 -10.42 -16.70
N SER A 137 -10.48 -11.41 -16.30
CA SER A 137 -11.91 -11.52 -16.60
C SER A 137 -12.78 -10.65 -15.67
N GLU A 138 -12.21 -10.09 -14.60
CA GLU A 138 -12.97 -9.33 -13.63
C GLU A 138 -13.41 -7.96 -14.20
N SER A 139 -14.67 -7.60 -13.95
CA SER A 139 -15.24 -6.36 -14.45
C SER A 139 -14.52 -5.14 -13.87
N SER A 140 -14.33 -4.10 -14.69
CA SER A 140 -13.82 -2.81 -14.17
C SER A 140 -14.75 -2.18 -13.13
N ALA A 141 -16.05 -2.47 -13.18
CA ALA A 141 -17.04 -1.94 -12.24
C ALA A 141 -16.83 -2.48 -10.82
N SER A 142 -16.63 -3.81 -10.65
CA SER A 142 -16.37 -4.41 -9.33
C SER A 142 -15.07 -3.89 -8.72
N ILE A 143 -14.01 -3.79 -9.52
CA ILE A 143 -12.73 -3.23 -9.07
C ILE A 143 -12.89 -1.77 -8.64
N ASN A 144 -13.64 -0.97 -9.41
CA ASN A 144 -13.87 0.44 -9.08
C ASN A 144 -14.69 0.63 -7.79
N ALA A 145 -15.71 -0.22 -7.58
CA ALA A 145 -16.49 -0.21 -6.35
C ALA A 145 -15.65 -0.54 -5.10
N ALA A 146 -14.60 -1.36 -5.26
CA ALA A 146 -13.68 -1.71 -4.18
C ALA A 146 -12.60 -0.66 -3.89
N ILE A 147 -12.43 0.37 -4.74
CA ILE A 147 -11.33 1.36 -4.58
C ILE A 147 -11.32 2.05 -3.21
N PRO A 148 -12.44 2.58 -2.67
CA PRO A 148 -12.42 3.25 -1.37
C PRO A 148 -11.95 2.32 -0.24
N THR A 149 -12.54 1.13 -0.16
CA THR A 149 -12.15 0.09 0.79
C THR A 149 -10.68 -0.31 0.66
N ALA A 150 -10.23 -0.57 -0.57
CA ALA A 150 -8.85 -0.97 -0.85
C ALA A 150 -7.86 0.14 -0.52
N GLU A 151 -8.20 1.41 -0.79
CA GLU A 151 -7.37 2.58 -0.46
C GLU A 151 -7.19 2.72 1.05
N ILE A 152 -8.26 2.59 1.83
CA ILE A 152 -8.19 2.64 3.29
C ILE A 152 -7.35 1.48 3.83
N ALA A 153 -7.65 0.25 3.38
CA ALA A 153 -6.98 -0.95 3.83
C ALA A 153 -5.47 -0.91 3.54
N ILE A 154 -5.08 -0.58 2.30
CA ILE A 154 -3.67 -0.52 1.93
C ILE A 154 -2.92 0.57 2.68
N ARG A 155 -3.49 1.77 2.86
CA ARG A 155 -2.83 2.84 3.63
C ARG A 155 -2.53 2.40 5.06
N THR A 156 -3.47 1.70 5.69
CA THR A 156 -3.29 1.13 7.04
C THR A 156 -2.06 0.22 7.11
N VAL A 157 -1.95 -0.72 6.16
CA VAL A 157 -0.85 -1.69 6.14
C VAL A 157 0.48 -1.00 5.82
N LEU A 158 0.49 -0.07 4.86
CA LEU A 158 1.70 0.70 4.53
C LEU A 158 2.18 1.50 5.75
N ASP A 159 1.26 2.15 6.47
CA ASP A 159 1.59 2.95 7.65
C ASP A 159 2.09 2.11 8.83
N ARG A 160 1.56 0.90 9.02
CA ARG A 160 1.92 0.01 10.13
C ARG A 160 3.30 -0.64 9.94
N HIS A 161 3.67 -0.93 8.69
CA HIS A 161 4.89 -1.68 8.36
C HIS A 161 5.99 -0.85 7.70
N ASP A 162 5.76 0.46 7.51
CA ASP A 162 6.61 1.34 6.69
C ASP A 162 6.97 0.69 5.33
N ALA A 163 5.96 0.13 4.68
CA ALA A 163 6.14 -0.74 3.52
C ALA A 163 5.79 -0.04 2.20
N MET A 164 6.24 -0.61 1.08
CA MET A 164 5.73 -0.24 -0.24
C MET A 164 4.60 -1.16 -0.69
N ILE A 165 3.79 -0.71 -1.67
CA ILE A 165 2.68 -1.52 -2.21
C ILE A 165 3.16 -2.87 -2.78
N ASP A 166 4.30 -2.87 -3.47
CA ASP A 166 4.88 -4.11 -4.01
C ASP A 166 5.22 -5.10 -2.87
N ASP A 167 5.54 -4.60 -1.67
CA ASP A 167 5.87 -5.42 -0.51
C ASP A 167 4.64 -6.07 0.08
N VAL A 168 3.57 -5.28 0.24
CA VAL A 168 2.27 -5.78 0.70
C VAL A 168 1.71 -6.85 -0.22
N LEU A 169 1.86 -6.69 -1.54
CA LEU A 169 1.36 -7.68 -2.50
C LEU A 169 2.23 -8.94 -2.57
N CYS A 170 3.52 -8.85 -2.24
CA CYS A 170 4.45 -9.99 -2.30
C CYS A 170 4.53 -10.77 -0.97
N ASP A 171 4.39 -10.13 0.18
CA ASP A 171 4.50 -10.77 1.50
C ASP A 171 3.16 -11.42 1.94
N PRO A 172 3.11 -12.74 2.20
CA PRO A 172 1.88 -13.42 2.65
C PRO A 172 1.24 -12.82 3.91
N ARG A 173 2.06 -12.34 4.84
CA ARG A 173 1.60 -11.76 6.12
C ARG A 173 0.84 -10.46 5.86
N MET A 174 1.46 -9.56 5.10
CA MET A 174 0.86 -8.27 4.75
C MET A 174 -0.34 -8.41 3.81
N ARG A 175 -0.37 -9.43 2.93
CA ARG A 175 -1.58 -9.75 2.13
C ARG A 175 -2.75 -10.16 3.01
N THR A 176 -2.49 -10.97 4.03
CA THR A 176 -3.51 -11.43 4.97
C THR A 176 -4.05 -10.24 5.76
N GLU A 177 -3.15 -9.38 6.23
CA GLU A 177 -3.51 -8.16 6.94
C GLU A 177 -4.31 -7.17 6.06
N LEU A 178 -3.90 -6.98 4.79
CA LEU A 178 -4.64 -6.18 3.82
C LEU A 178 -6.09 -6.67 3.69
N GLN A 179 -6.28 -7.99 3.62
CA GLN A 179 -7.62 -8.58 3.54
C GLN A 179 -8.42 -8.34 4.83
N GLN A 180 -7.81 -8.55 5.99
CA GLN A 180 -8.46 -8.30 7.28
C GLN A 180 -8.89 -6.83 7.43
N GLU A 181 -8.05 -5.87 7.04
CA GLU A 181 -8.41 -4.45 7.07
C GLU A 181 -9.55 -4.13 6.09
N ALA A 182 -9.56 -4.74 4.90
CA ALA A 182 -10.65 -4.58 3.95
C ALA A 182 -11.97 -5.15 4.46
N GLU A 183 -11.95 -6.32 5.11
CA GLU A 183 -13.13 -6.99 5.66
C GLU A 183 -13.76 -6.25 6.84
N ARG A 184 -12.96 -5.49 7.61
CA ARG A 184 -13.48 -4.59 8.67
C ARG A 184 -14.37 -3.48 8.11
N LEU A 185 -14.15 -3.08 6.87
CA LEU A 185 -14.90 -2.02 6.20
C LEU A 185 -16.05 -2.59 5.36
N SER A 186 -15.79 -3.66 4.61
CA SER A 186 -16.76 -4.29 3.72
C SER A 186 -16.71 -5.80 3.88
N LYS A 187 -17.73 -6.37 4.53
CA LYS A 187 -17.84 -7.82 4.71
C LYS A 187 -17.88 -8.55 3.35
N ASN A 188 -17.24 -9.71 3.31
CA ASN A 188 -17.23 -10.62 2.14
C ASN A 188 -16.65 -10.01 0.85
N ILE A 189 -15.80 -8.99 0.95
CA ILE A 189 -15.10 -8.46 -0.22
C ILE A 189 -14.03 -9.46 -0.69
N SER A 190 -14.03 -9.78 -1.99
CA SER A 190 -13.08 -10.72 -2.58
C SER A 190 -11.63 -10.21 -2.45
N ALA A 191 -10.73 -11.07 -1.99
CA ALA A 191 -9.33 -10.74 -1.84
C ALA A 191 -8.66 -10.38 -3.17
N GLU A 192 -9.02 -11.05 -4.26
CA GLU A 192 -8.52 -10.71 -5.59
C GLU A 192 -8.99 -9.31 -6.02
N THR A 193 -10.27 -8.99 -5.80
CA THR A 193 -10.84 -7.67 -6.11
C THR A 193 -10.12 -6.55 -5.34
N VAL A 194 -9.85 -6.76 -4.03
CA VAL A 194 -9.08 -5.81 -3.20
C VAL A 194 -7.69 -5.61 -3.77
N ARG A 195 -6.95 -6.69 -4.04
CA ARG A 195 -5.57 -6.61 -4.55
C ARG A 195 -5.51 -5.96 -5.94
N ARG A 196 -6.48 -6.22 -6.81
CA ARG A 196 -6.62 -5.52 -8.10
C ARG A 196 -6.85 -4.03 -7.94
N ALA A 197 -7.74 -3.64 -7.02
CA ALA A 197 -7.98 -2.24 -6.71
C ALA A 197 -6.71 -1.56 -6.19
N VAL A 198 -5.94 -2.23 -5.32
CA VAL A 198 -4.61 -1.77 -4.87
C VAL A 198 -3.64 -1.57 -6.04
N LEU A 199 -3.56 -2.53 -6.98
CA LEU A 199 -2.70 -2.39 -8.16
C LEU A 199 -3.11 -1.20 -9.03
N ARG A 200 -4.43 -0.93 -9.15
CA ARG A 200 -4.96 0.23 -9.88
C ARG A 200 -4.62 1.55 -9.18
N LEU A 201 -4.72 1.60 -7.86
CA LEU A 201 -4.31 2.75 -7.04
C LEU A 201 -2.82 3.06 -7.18
N ARG A 202 -1.98 2.02 -7.21
CA ARG A 202 -0.54 2.13 -7.49
C ARG A 202 -0.28 2.72 -8.88
N LYS A 203 -0.90 2.17 -9.92
CA LYS A 203 -0.70 2.61 -11.32
C LYS A 203 -1.19 4.04 -11.55
N SER A 204 -2.26 4.46 -10.87
CA SER A 204 -2.75 5.84 -10.89
C SER A 204 -1.99 6.81 -9.97
N ARG A 205 -1.00 6.32 -9.20
CA ARG A 205 -0.19 7.12 -8.26
C ARG A 205 -1.03 7.88 -7.22
N ARG A 206 -2.18 7.33 -6.81
CA ARG A 206 -3.05 7.91 -5.78
C ARG A 206 -2.50 7.76 -4.36
N LEU A 207 -1.65 6.76 -4.13
CA LEU A 207 -1.09 6.42 -2.82
C LEU A 207 0.32 7.02 -2.63
N ARG A 208 0.48 8.33 -2.87
CA ARG A 208 1.78 8.98 -2.63
C ARG A 208 2.03 9.06 -1.12
N PRO A 209 3.23 8.66 -0.63
CA PRO A 209 3.58 8.84 0.78
C PRO A 209 3.49 10.33 1.15
N GLU A 210 2.87 10.61 2.29
CA GLU A 210 2.76 11.94 2.90
C GLU A 210 4.16 12.54 3.09
N LEU A 211 4.32 13.84 2.82
CA LEU A 211 5.65 14.46 2.82
C LEU A 211 6.30 14.44 4.20
N VAL A 212 5.50 14.66 5.24
CA VAL A 212 5.95 14.68 6.63
C VAL A 212 6.54 13.34 7.06
N LEU A 213 5.99 12.22 6.57
CA LEU A 213 6.52 10.88 6.86
C LEU A 213 7.88 10.60 6.21
N ARG A 214 8.25 11.36 5.17
CA ARG A 214 9.55 11.19 4.50
C ARG A 214 10.70 11.86 5.25
N VAL A 215 10.39 12.77 6.17
CA VAL A 215 11.38 13.66 6.77
C VAL A 215 11.79 13.19 8.16
N ALA A 216 10.99 12.35 8.82
CA ALA A 216 11.35 11.80 10.12
C ALA A 216 10.57 10.51 10.43
N ASP A 217 11.28 9.52 10.94
CA ASP A 217 10.68 8.41 11.68
C ASP A 217 10.37 8.91 13.10
N TRP A 218 9.14 8.71 13.54
CA TRP A 218 8.66 9.17 14.86
C TRP A 218 8.31 8.00 15.77
N ASP A 219 8.72 6.77 15.40
CA ASP A 219 8.43 5.54 16.14
C ASP A 219 6.93 5.42 16.44
N ARG A 220 6.09 5.78 15.46
CA ARG A 220 4.64 5.80 15.62
C ARG A 220 4.10 4.38 15.67
N THR A 221 3.16 4.11 16.58
CA THR A 221 2.39 2.86 16.58
C THR A 221 1.05 3.08 15.92
N VAL A 222 0.74 2.28 14.90
CA VAL A 222 -0.54 2.35 14.15
C VAL A 222 -1.44 1.19 14.53
N THR A 223 -2.58 1.50 15.16
CA THR A 223 -3.59 0.50 15.56
C THR A 223 -4.96 0.83 14.99
N THR A 224 -5.81 -0.18 14.81
CA THR A 224 -7.16 -0.02 14.26
C THR A 224 -8.17 -0.77 15.12
N HIS A 225 -9.28 -0.11 15.44
CA HIS A 225 -10.31 -0.62 16.34
C HIS A 225 -11.71 -0.39 15.74
N PRO A 226 -12.60 -1.40 15.71
CA PRO A 226 -14.02 -1.15 15.46
C PRO A 226 -14.60 -0.26 16.56
N VAL A 227 -15.30 0.82 16.21
CA VAL A 227 -15.81 1.79 17.20
C VAL A 227 -16.80 1.13 18.16
N ASN A 228 -17.61 0.20 17.68
CA ASN A 228 -18.60 -0.54 18.49
C ASN A 228 -17.98 -1.56 19.47
N GLN A 229 -16.70 -1.90 19.31
CA GLN A 229 -15.96 -2.82 20.19
C GLN A 229 -14.87 -2.09 20.98
N LEU A 230 -14.91 -0.76 20.98
CA LEU A 230 -13.86 0.07 21.52
C LEU A 230 -13.97 0.20 23.05
N HIS A 231 -12.93 -0.25 23.75
CA HIS A 231 -12.77 -0.01 25.18
C HIS A 231 -11.84 1.18 25.41
N LEU A 232 -12.36 2.30 25.92
CA LEU A 232 -11.55 3.51 26.10
C LEU A 232 -10.28 3.29 26.94
N GLU A 233 -10.33 2.43 27.95
CA GLU A 233 -9.18 2.17 28.82
C GLU A 233 -8.03 1.43 28.16
N SER A 234 -8.28 0.72 27.06
CA SER A 234 -7.21 0.08 26.28
C SER A 234 -6.49 1.06 25.35
N LEU A 235 -7.04 2.25 25.14
CA LEU A 235 -6.44 3.25 24.25
C LEU A 235 -5.21 3.90 24.88
N PRO A 236 -4.17 4.20 24.07
CA PRO A 236 -3.00 4.92 24.55
C PRO A 236 -3.39 6.31 25.05
N ASN A 237 -2.82 6.71 26.18
CA ASN A 237 -2.98 8.05 26.74
C ASN A 237 -1.78 8.95 26.39
N THR A 238 -1.32 8.86 25.15
CA THR A 238 -0.18 9.60 24.61
C THR A 238 -0.62 10.56 23.51
N PRO A 239 0.27 11.47 23.05
CA PRO A 239 0.00 12.29 21.89
C PRO A 239 -0.19 11.45 20.63
N GLY A 240 -1.01 11.93 19.71
CA GLY A 240 -1.30 11.17 18.50
C GLY A 240 -2.17 11.89 17.49
N VAL A 241 -2.40 11.22 16.37
CA VAL A 241 -3.44 11.54 15.40
C VAL A 241 -4.42 10.37 15.33
N TYR A 242 -5.71 10.66 15.21
CA TYR A 242 -6.77 9.68 15.10
C TYR A 242 -7.60 9.91 13.85
N LEU A 243 -8.12 8.81 13.29
CA LEU A 243 -8.91 8.83 12.07
C LEU A 243 -10.15 7.96 12.23
N PHE A 244 -11.33 8.54 12.04
CA PHE A 244 -12.57 7.81 11.86
C PHE A 244 -12.78 7.53 10.37
N ARG A 245 -13.19 6.31 10.03
CA ARG A 245 -13.41 5.88 8.64
C ARG A 245 -14.45 4.77 8.55
N ASP A 246 -15.11 4.68 7.40
CA ASP A 246 -16.07 3.63 7.06
C ASP A 246 -15.80 3.12 5.64
N SER A 247 -16.69 2.27 5.09
CA SER A 247 -16.57 1.74 3.73
C SER A 247 -16.63 2.80 2.63
N THR A 248 -17.15 4.01 2.93
CA THR A 248 -17.30 5.09 1.97
C THR A 248 -16.07 5.99 1.91
N GLY A 249 -15.25 6.02 2.96
CA GLY A 249 -14.08 6.88 3.02
C GLY A 249 -13.62 7.24 4.43
N TYR A 250 -12.71 8.20 4.50
CA TYR A 250 -12.34 8.84 5.76
C TYR A 250 -13.43 9.82 6.19
N LEU A 251 -13.82 9.75 7.45
CA LEU A 251 -14.87 10.57 8.03
C LEU A 251 -14.28 11.82 8.67
N TYR A 252 -13.29 11.64 9.54
CA TYR A 252 -12.70 12.72 10.31
C TYR A 252 -11.28 12.35 10.74
N ILE A 253 -10.39 13.33 10.74
CA ILE A 253 -9.00 13.21 11.21
C ILE A 253 -8.75 14.30 12.24
N GLY A 254 -8.15 13.96 13.37
CA GLY A 254 -7.85 14.93 14.42
C GLY A 254 -6.52 14.63 15.12
N GLU A 255 -5.88 15.65 15.69
CA GLU A 255 -4.77 15.48 16.63
C GLU A 255 -5.20 15.55 18.10
N ALA A 256 -4.41 14.92 18.97
CA ALA A 256 -4.59 15.02 20.41
C ALA A 256 -3.25 14.99 21.15
N VAL A 257 -3.17 15.71 22.28
CA VAL A 257 -2.11 15.53 23.29
C VAL A 257 -2.32 14.22 24.05
N ARG A 258 -3.58 13.79 24.21
CA ARG A 258 -4.00 12.57 24.90
C ARG A 258 -5.10 11.89 24.09
N LEU A 259 -4.72 10.87 23.32
CA LEU A 259 -5.63 10.16 22.42
C LEU A 259 -6.87 9.63 23.16
N ARG A 260 -6.68 8.91 24.28
CA ARG A 260 -7.79 8.35 25.07
C ARG A 260 -8.86 9.40 25.42
N ASP A 261 -8.45 10.51 26.03
CA ASP A 261 -9.37 11.56 26.47
C ASP A 261 -10.17 12.12 25.29
N ARG A 262 -9.46 12.46 24.20
CA ARG A 262 -10.06 13.07 23.01
C ARG A 262 -11.03 12.15 22.28
N ILE A 263 -10.70 10.87 22.19
CA ILE A 263 -11.62 9.86 21.64
C ILE A 263 -12.84 9.71 22.54
N GLY A 264 -12.65 9.68 23.86
CA GLY A 264 -13.75 9.66 24.83
C GLY A 264 -14.72 10.82 24.63
N ASP A 265 -14.24 12.02 24.31
CA ASP A 265 -15.10 13.17 23.99
C ASP A 265 -15.95 12.93 22.74
N HIS A 266 -15.36 12.40 21.66
CA HIS A 266 -16.11 12.08 20.45
C HIS A 266 -17.21 11.05 20.69
N LEU A 267 -16.95 10.04 21.52
CA LEU A 267 -17.92 8.98 21.84
C LEU A 267 -19.04 9.45 22.77
N ARG A 268 -18.77 10.38 23.70
CA ARG A 268 -19.79 10.97 24.58
C ARG A 268 -20.66 12.02 23.90
N GLY A 269 -20.16 12.62 22.82
CA GLY A 269 -20.85 13.66 22.08
C GLY A 269 -19.86 14.52 21.32
N SER A 270 -19.64 14.19 20.04
CA SER A 270 -18.76 14.95 19.17
C SER A 270 -19.31 16.36 18.92
N HIS A 271 -18.47 17.39 19.08
CA HIS A 271 -18.82 18.76 18.70
C HIS A 271 -19.11 18.93 17.21
N ASN A 272 -18.65 17.99 16.37
CA ASN A 272 -19.08 17.89 14.99
C ASN A 272 -20.36 17.04 14.92
N ALA A 273 -21.50 17.69 14.68
CA ALA A 273 -22.82 17.05 14.63
C ALA A 273 -22.92 15.96 13.56
N GLY A 274 -22.26 16.16 12.40
CA GLY A 274 -22.22 15.17 11.32
C GLY A 274 -21.50 13.90 11.73
N LEU A 275 -20.32 14.04 12.34
CA LEU A 275 -19.57 12.91 12.88
C LEU A 275 -20.34 12.24 14.03
N SER A 276 -20.92 13.03 14.95
CA SER A 276 -21.69 12.50 16.09
C SER A 276 -22.82 11.58 15.62
N LYS A 277 -23.56 12.00 14.59
CA LYS A 277 -24.64 11.20 14.00
C LYS A 277 -24.14 9.87 13.43
N VAL A 278 -22.99 9.88 12.75
CA VAL A 278 -22.43 8.67 12.15
C VAL A 278 -21.89 7.71 13.21
N LEU A 279 -21.25 8.23 14.26
CA LEU A 279 -20.77 7.41 15.36
C LEU A 279 -21.93 6.78 16.16
N SER A 280 -23.05 7.48 16.32
CA SER A 280 -24.25 6.93 16.95
C SER A 280 -24.98 5.86 16.11
N ASP A 281 -24.77 5.84 14.78
CA ASP A 281 -25.43 4.92 13.83
C ASP A 281 -24.46 3.82 13.35
N SER A 282 -23.45 3.49 14.17
CA SER A 282 -22.36 2.59 13.78
C SER A 282 -22.78 1.13 13.58
N GLU A 283 -23.98 0.74 14.02
CA GLU A 283 -24.54 -0.59 13.74
C GLU A 283 -24.91 -0.77 12.27
N ALA A 284 -25.47 0.28 11.64
CA ALA A 284 -25.84 0.26 10.23
C ALA A 284 -24.63 0.46 9.31
N ASN A 285 -23.67 1.29 9.74
CA ASN A 285 -22.44 1.59 9.00
C ASN A 285 -21.22 1.37 9.89
N PRO A 286 -20.50 0.24 9.76
CA PRO A 286 -19.34 -0.06 10.57
C PRO A 286 -18.27 1.04 10.48
N VAL A 287 -18.07 1.75 11.58
CA VAL A 287 -17.00 2.75 11.71
C VAL A 287 -15.80 2.10 12.38
N THR A 288 -14.62 2.36 11.83
CA THR A 288 -13.34 2.01 12.44
C THR A 288 -12.57 3.26 12.86
N LEU A 289 -11.84 3.14 13.95
CA LEU A 289 -10.92 4.11 14.50
C LEU A 289 -9.50 3.65 14.24
N GLU A 290 -8.73 4.42 13.47
CA GLU A 290 -7.29 4.25 13.33
C GLU A 290 -6.56 5.27 14.23
N LEU A 291 -5.56 4.79 14.97
CA LEU A 291 -4.77 5.60 15.90
C LEU A 291 -3.31 5.54 15.52
N HIS A 292 -2.71 6.72 15.33
CA HIS A 292 -1.28 6.91 15.17
C HIS A 292 -0.78 7.47 16.50
N ALA A 293 -0.34 6.58 17.40
CA ALA A 293 0.15 6.94 18.71
C ALA A 293 1.65 7.26 18.64
N PHE A 294 2.05 8.38 19.24
CA PHE A 294 3.44 8.78 19.32
C PHE A 294 3.99 8.58 20.74
N PRO A 295 5.26 8.18 20.86
CA PRO A 295 5.97 8.21 22.14
C PRO A 295 6.00 9.61 22.75
N ASN A 296 6.01 9.70 24.07
CA ASN A 296 6.00 10.96 24.82
C ASN A 296 7.30 11.78 24.66
N ASP A 297 8.37 11.14 24.23
CA ASP A 297 9.68 11.71 23.95
C ASP A 297 9.90 12.01 22.46
N SER A 298 8.95 11.62 21.59
CA SER A 298 9.03 11.92 20.16
C SER A 298 8.87 13.42 19.87
N PRO A 299 9.42 13.91 18.73
CA PRO A 299 9.16 15.27 18.24
C PRO A 299 7.67 15.58 18.05
N ALA A 300 6.86 14.56 17.78
CA ALA A 300 5.40 14.64 17.66
C ALA A 300 4.70 14.92 19.00
N LYS A 301 5.41 15.09 20.13
CA LYS A 301 4.82 15.74 21.31
C LYS A 301 4.57 17.24 21.09
N LYS A 302 5.30 17.89 20.18
CA LYS A 302 5.07 19.31 19.85
C LYS A 302 3.83 19.46 18.99
N ILE A 303 2.93 20.36 19.39
CA ILE A 303 1.65 20.60 18.69
C ILE A 303 1.84 20.98 17.22
N THR A 304 2.89 21.76 16.90
CA THR A 304 3.19 22.17 15.53
C THR A 304 3.52 20.98 14.63
N VAL A 305 4.25 20.00 15.14
CA VAL A 305 4.63 18.78 14.42
C VAL A 305 3.41 17.90 14.18
N ARG A 306 2.57 17.66 15.21
CA ARG A 306 1.33 16.88 15.02
C ARG A 306 0.35 17.55 14.08
N ARG A 307 0.17 18.87 14.18
CA ARG A 307 -0.72 19.61 13.29
C ARG A 307 -0.26 19.57 11.84
N ALA A 308 1.06 19.63 11.59
CA ALA A 308 1.60 19.44 10.26
C ALA A 308 1.27 18.03 9.72
N TYR A 309 1.41 17.01 10.56
CA TYR A 309 1.07 15.64 10.18
C TYR A 309 -0.43 15.43 9.94
N GLU A 310 -1.27 15.91 10.85
CA GLU A 310 -2.73 15.94 10.72
C GLU A 310 -3.16 16.65 9.42
N SER A 311 -2.58 17.82 9.13
CA SER A 311 -2.89 18.59 7.92
C SER A 311 -2.53 17.83 6.65
N GLU A 312 -1.38 17.15 6.63
CA GLU A 312 -0.98 16.29 5.50
C GLU A 312 -1.93 15.11 5.31
N LEU A 313 -2.38 14.47 6.39
CA LEU A 313 -3.35 13.38 6.34
C LEU A 313 -4.72 13.88 5.86
N ILE A 314 -5.19 15.03 6.33
CA ILE A 314 -6.43 15.65 5.84
C ILE A 314 -6.31 15.93 4.33
N ARG A 315 -5.17 16.49 3.90
CA ARG A 315 -4.91 16.81 2.49
C ARG A 315 -4.86 15.55 1.61
N SER A 316 -4.26 14.45 2.08
CA SER A 316 -4.09 13.23 1.28
C SER A 316 -5.28 12.29 1.31
N ARG A 317 -6.08 12.32 2.39
CA ARG A 317 -7.18 11.36 2.65
C ARG A 317 -8.57 11.95 2.48
N HIS A 318 -8.68 13.27 2.33
CA HIS A 318 -9.93 14.00 2.07
C HIS A 318 -11.10 13.61 2.99
N PRO A 319 -10.94 13.66 4.32
CA PRO A 319 -12.00 13.27 5.24
C PRO A 319 -13.23 14.16 5.13
N ARG A 320 -14.42 13.55 5.19
CA ARG A 320 -15.71 14.21 4.93
C ARG A 320 -16.05 15.37 5.88
N PHE A 321 -15.65 15.27 7.15
CA PHE A 321 -16.08 16.18 8.21
C PHE A 321 -15.00 17.14 8.71
N ASN A 322 -13.78 17.09 8.14
CA ASN A 322 -12.81 18.15 8.37
C ASN A 322 -13.13 19.34 7.47
N LEU A 323 -13.01 20.55 8.02
CA LEU A 323 -12.90 21.73 7.20
C LEU A 323 -11.56 21.63 6.46
N GLN A 324 -11.57 21.73 5.13
CA GLN A 324 -10.33 21.74 4.37
C GLN A 324 -9.55 23.01 4.73
N PRO A 325 -8.26 22.89 5.10
CA PRO A 325 -7.43 24.04 5.45
C PRO A 325 -7.20 25.00 4.29
#